data_AF-A0A6L3ELC4-F1
#
_entry.id   AF-A0A6L3ELC4-F1
#
_cell.length_a   1.000
_cell.length_b   1.000
_cell.length_c   1.000
_cell.angle_alpha   90.00
_cell.angle_beta   90.00
_cell.angle_gamma   90.00
#
_symmetry.space_group_name_H-M   'P 1'
#
loop_
_entity.id
_entity.type
_entity.pdbx_description
1 polymer ?
#
loop_
_entity_poly.entity_id
_entity_poly.type
_entity_poly.pdbx_seq_one_letter_code
_entity_poly.pdbx_strand_id
1 'polypeptide(L)'
;YAASLGLAFQVVDDILDETMDSETLGKTGGADRARDKPTYATMLGLDRARQTVAELHAEALESLATIRHNTAIMRELAEFVVKRTY
;
A
#
# COMPACT_ATOMS: atom_id res chain seq x y z
N TYR A 1 6.49 10.40 7.12
CA TYR A 1 5.32 9.65 7.65
C TYR A 1 4.12 9.74 6.71
N ALA A 2 3.34 10.82 6.71
CA ALA A 2 2.05 10.85 5.99
C ALA A 2 2.19 10.65 4.47
N ALA A 3 3.23 11.23 3.86
CA ALA A 3 3.54 11.01 2.45
C ALA A 3 3.86 9.54 2.15
N SER A 4 4.79 8.93 2.90
CA SER A 4 5.16 7.52 2.74
C SER A 4 3.97 6.59 3.00
N LEU A 5 3.17 6.85 4.03
CA LEU A 5 1.97 6.07 4.33
C LEU A 5 0.89 6.20 3.25
N GLY A 6 0.64 7.42 2.76
CA GLY A 6 -0.34 7.67 1.70
C GLY A 6 0.06 6.99 0.39
N LEU A 7 1.36 7.02 0.06
CA LEU A 7 1.88 6.32 -1.10
C LEU A 7 1.81 4.79 -0.92
N ALA A 8 2.18 4.27 0.26
CA ALA A 8 2.07 2.84 0.57
C ALA A 8 0.62 2.38 0.42
N PHE A 9 -0.36 3.17 0.90
CA PHE A 9 -1.78 2.87 0.75
C PHE A 9 -2.18 2.73 -0.73
N GLN A 10 -1.75 3.64 -1.60
CA GLN A 10 -2.05 3.56 -3.03
C GLN A 10 -1.43 2.32 -3.67
N VAL A 11 -0.17 2.00 -3.38
CA VAL A 11 0.50 0.82 -3.93
C VAL A 11 -0.18 -0.47 -3.46
N VAL A 12 -0.62 -0.53 -2.20
CA VAL A 12 -1.40 -1.66 -1.69
C VAL A 12 -2.74 -1.80 -2.40
N ASP A 13 -3.45 -0.69 -2.62
CA ASP A 13 -4.73 -0.67 -3.36
C ASP A 13 -4.54 -1.20 -4.79
N ASP A 14 -3.48 -0.75 -5.48
CA ASP A 14 -3.13 -1.22 -6.83
C ASP A 14 -2.79 -2.72 -6.86
N ILE A 15 -2.09 -3.24 -5.84
CA ILE A 15 -1.79 -4.69 -5.72
C ILE A 15 -3.09 -5.47 -5.51
N LEU A 16 -4.00 -4.98 -4.67
CA LEU A 16 -5.27 -5.64 -4.38
C LEU A 16 -6.16 -5.69 -5.61
N ASP A 17 -6.26 -4.59 -6.36
CA ASP A 17 -7.05 -4.51 -7.60
C ASP A 17 -6.51 -5.43 -8.70
N GLU A 18 -5.19 -5.69 -8.72
CA GLU A 18 -4.54 -6.59 -9.68
C GLU A 18 -4.66 -8.08 -9.27
N THR A 19 -4.64 -8.39 -7.97
CA THR A 19 -4.53 -9.76 -7.45
C THR A 19 -5.83 -10.40 -6.97
N MET A 20 -6.81 -9.62 -6.56
CA MET A 20 -8.07 -10.18 -6.04
C MET A 20 -9.16 -10.20 -7.10
N ASP A 21 -9.88 -11.33 -7.14
CA ASP A 21 -11.10 -11.45 -7.93
C ASP A 21 -12.19 -10.53 -7.37
N SER A 22 -13.02 -10.02 -8.28
CA SER A 22 -14.09 -9.06 -8.02
C SER A 22 -15.00 -9.30 -6.81
N GLU A 23 -15.13 -10.54 -6.35
CA GLU A 23 -15.94 -10.86 -5.17
C GLU A 23 -15.32 -10.38 -3.84
N THR A 24 -13.99 -10.31 -3.71
CA THR A 24 -13.33 -10.01 -2.42
C THR A 24 -13.23 -8.50 -2.13
N LEU A 25 -13.23 -7.64 -3.16
CA LEU A 25 -13.14 -6.17 -3.03
C LEU A 25 -14.49 -5.46 -2.89
N GLY A 26 -15.62 -6.15 -3.09
CA GLY A 26 -16.94 -5.50 -3.17
C GLY A 26 -17.10 -4.53 -4.36
N LYS A 27 -16.19 -4.60 -5.33
CA LYS A 27 -16.18 -3.90 -6.63
C LYS A 27 -15.76 -4.90 -7.69
N THR A 28 -16.16 -4.70 -8.94
CA THR A 28 -15.67 -5.45 -10.11
C THR A 28 -14.14 -5.37 -10.21
N GLY A 29 -13.43 -6.30 -9.56
CA GLY A 29 -12.00 -6.52 -9.68
C GLY A 29 -11.59 -6.62 -11.15
N GLY A 30 -10.41 -6.09 -11.47
CA GLY A 30 -9.96 -5.93 -12.85
C GLY A 30 -10.51 -4.72 -13.60
N ALA A 31 -11.26 -3.81 -12.95
CA ALA A 31 -11.72 -2.56 -13.59
C ALA A 31 -10.56 -1.70 -14.13
N ASP A 32 -9.40 -1.70 -13.46
CA ASP A 32 -8.22 -0.96 -13.92
C ASP A 32 -7.49 -1.68 -15.07
N ARG A 33 -7.44 -3.03 -15.05
CA ARG A 33 -6.97 -3.85 -16.18
C ARG A 33 -7.83 -3.66 -17.43
N ALA A 34 -9.13 -3.42 -17.26
CA ALA A 34 -10.07 -3.12 -18.34
C ALA A 34 -9.98 -1.67 -18.88
N ARG A 35 -9.24 -0.77 -18.19
CA ARG A 35 -9.13 0.66 -18.53
C ARG A 35 -7.74 1.09 -18.98
N ASP A 36 -6.80 0.15 -19.11
CA ASP A 36 -5.42 0.40 -19.57
C ASP A 36 -4.72 1.51 -18.75
N LYS A 37 -5.10 1.66 -17.49
CA LYS A 37 -4.60 2.71 -16.62
C LYS A 37 -3.28 2.22 -15.99
N PRO A 38 -2.18 2.99 -16.10
CA PRO A 38 -0.95 2.63 -15.42
C PRO A 38 -1.14 2.74 -13.90
N THR A 39 -0.84 1.65 -13.21
CA THR A 39 -0.85 1.50 -11.75
C THR A 39 0.54 1.08 -11.27
N TYR A 40 0.85 1.19 -9.98
CA TYR A 40 2.12 0.71 -9.45
C TYR A 40 2.32 -0.78 -9.68
N ALA A 41 1.26 -1.58 -9.53
CA ALA A 41 1.31 -3.02 -9.76
C ALA A 41 1.63 -3.36 -11.23
N THR A 42 1.04 -2.66 -12.20
CA THR A 42 1.26 -2.89 -13.63
C THR A 42 2.60 -2.33 -14.13
N MET A 43 3.04 -1.17 -13.61
CA MET A 43 4.29 -0.53 -14.01
C MET A 43 5.53 -1.20 -13.41
N LEU A 44 5.47 -1.65 -12.15
CA LEU A 44 6.62 -2.21 -11.44
C LEU A 44 6.63 -3.75 -11.46
N GLY A 45 5.48 -4.37 -11.68
CA GLY A 45 5.25 -5.78 -11.38
C GLY A 45 5.00 -6.01 -9.89
N LEU A 46 4.27 -7.09 -9.57
CA LEU A 46 3.80 -7.38 -8.21
C LEU A 46 4.91 -7.50 -7.17
N ASP A 47 6.03 -8.14 -7.51
CA ASP A 47 7.13 -8.35 -6.56
C ASP A 47 7.80 -7.03 -6.19
N ARG A 48 8.07 -6.17 -7.18
CA ARG A 48 8.63 -4.85 -6.92
C ARG A 48 7.64 -3.95 -6.20
N ALA A 49 6.36 -4.01 -6.54
CA ALA A 49 5.31 -3.25 -5.86
C ALA A 49 5.23 -3.62 -4.36
N ARG A 50 5.29 -4.92 -4.01
CA ARG A 50 5.36 -5.38 -2.62
C ARG A 50 6.61 -4.88 -1.89
N GLN A 51 7.75 -4.89 -2.57
CA GLN A 51 8.99 -4.34 -2.01
C GLN A 51 8.89 -2.83 -1.76
N THR A 52 8.27 -2.08 -2.69
CA THR A 52 8.00 -0.64 -2.53
C THR A 52 7.10 -0.36 -1.32
N VAL A 53 6.08 -1.19 -1.07
CA VAL A 53 5.26 -1.08 0.16
C VAL A 53 6.12 -1.24 1.41
N ALA A 54 7.03 -2.23 1.43
CA ALA A 54 7.93 -2.46 2.57
C ALA A 54 8.90 -1.30 2.80
N GLU A 55 9.46 -0.72 1.73
CA GLU A 55 10.33 0.47 1.77
C GLU A 55 9.60 1.68 2.35
N LEU A 56 8.40 1.99 1.83
CA LEU A 56 7.59 3.12 2.29
C LEU A 56 7.12 2.95 3.74
N HIS A 57 6.85 1.72 4.15
CA HIS A 57 6.54 1.40 5.54
C HIS A 57 7.73 1.71 6.46
N ALA A 58 8.93 1.26 6.10
CA ALA A 58 10.15 1.55 6.85
C ALA A 58 10.38 3.06 6.98
N GLU A 59 10.28 3.81 5.88
CA GLU A 59 10.40 5.27 5.88
C GLU A 59 9.36 5.96 6.77
N ALA A 60 8.11 5.45 6.78
CA ALA A 60 7.07 5.95 7.65
C ALA A 60 7.46 5.74 9.13
N LEU A 61 7.92 4.55 9.50
CA LEU A 61 8.32 4.24 10.87
C LEU A 61 9.56 5.03 11.32
N GLU A 62 10.55 5.21 10.44
CA GLU A 62 11.73 6.04 10.69
C GLU A 62 11.34 7.49 10.95
N SER A 63 10.38 8.03 10.17
CA SER A 63 9.85 9.37 10.40
C SER A 63 9.26 9.51 11.81
N LEU A 64 8.54 8.50 12.30
CA LEU A 64 7.94 8.52 13.64
C LEU A 64 9.00 8.47 14.76
N ALA A 65 10.14 7.83 14.51
CA ALA A 65 11.23 7.74 15.49
C ALA A 65 11.82 9.12 15.86
N THR A 66 11.62 10.14 15.02
CA THR A 66 12.06 11.51 15.28
C THR A 66 11.15 12.27 16.27
N ILE A 67 9.96 11.76 16.54
CA ILE A 67 8.94 12.43 17.38
C ILE A 67 9.11 11.98 18.83
N ARG A 68 9.36 12.95 19.74
CA ARG A 68 9.55 12.70 21.19
C ARG A 68 8.24 12.52 21.99
N HIS A 69 7.21 12.01 21.34
CA HIS A 69 5.89 11.76 21.92
C HIS A 69 5.39 10.37 21.55
N ASN A 70 4.31 9.93 22.19
CA ASN A 70 3.70 8.65 21.88
C ASN A 70 3.15 8.65 20.44
N THR A 71 3.71 7.78 19.60
CA THR A 71 3.32 7.57 18.20
C THR A 71 2.72 6.19 17.96
N ALA A 72 2.32 5.45 19.01
CA ALA A 72 1.83 4.07 18.92
C ALA A 72 0.69 3.90 17.91
N ILE A 73 -0.36 4.73 17.99
CA ILE A 73 -1.51 4.68 17.06
C ILE A 73 -1.08 4.90 15.60
N MET A 74 -0.09 5.76 15.36
CA MET A 74 0.43 6.00 14.02
C MET A 74 1.19 4.77 13.51
N ARG A 75 2.02 4.15 14.37
CA ARG A 75 2.69 2.89 14.03
C ARG A 75 1.70 1.79 13.69
N GLU A 76 0.66 1.60 14.52
CA GLU A 76 -0.40 0.62 14.28
C GLU A 76 -1.13 0.88 12.96
N LEU A 77 -1.42 2.14 12.64
CA LEU A 77 -2.04 2.51 11.36
C LEU A 77 -1.12 2.16 10.18
N ALA A 78 0.18 2.44 10.28
CA ALA A 78 1.14 2.10 9.24
C ALA A 78 1.24 0.58 9.01
N GLU A 79 1.26 -0.20 10.09
CA GLU A 79 1.23 -1.66 10.02
C GLU A 79 -0.08 -2.19 9.39
N PHE A 80 -1.21 -1.58 9.77
CA PHE A 80 -2.52 -1.96 9.23
C PHE A 80 -2.59 -1.80 7.72
N VAL A 81 -2.06 -0.69 7.18
CA VAL A 81 -2.07 -0.44 5.73
C VAL A 81 -1.30 -1.53 4.96
N VAL A 82 -0.13 -1.94 5.46
CA VAL A 82 0.74 -2.92 4.78
C VAL A 82 0.25 -4.36 4.94
N LYS A 83 -0.37 -4.69 6.07
CA LYS A 83 -0.90 -6.05 6.32
C LYS A 83 -2.03 -6.43 5.35
N ARG A 84 -2.67 -5.46 4.70
CA ARG A 84 -3.71 -5.73 3.67
C ARG A 84 -3.17 -6.42 2.43
N THR A 85 -1.86 -6.49 2.21
CA THR A 85 -1.24 -7.11 1.01
C THR A 85 -1.08 -8.63 1.11
N TYR A 86 -1.35 -9.23 2.28
CA TYR A 86 -1.14 -10.66 2.57
C TYR A 86 -2.41 -11.35 3.04
#